data_AF-A0A2R7RGX9-F1
#
_entry.id   AF-A0A2R7RGX9-F1
#
_cell.length_a   1.000
_cell.length_b   1.000
_cell.length_c   1.000
_cell.angle_alpha   90.00
_cell.angle_beta   90.00
_cell.angle_gamma   90.00
#
_symmetry.space_group_name_H-M   'P 1'
#
loop_
_entity.id
_entity.type
_entity.pdbx_description
1 polymer ?
#
loop_
_entity_poly.entity_id
_entity_poly.type
_entity_poly.pdbx_seq_one_letter_code
_entity_poly.pdbx_strand_id
1 'polypeptide(L)'
;AGDEAALPAIAASLESLPPEARGLAFLEVDSGADIQPIAAPQGIQVSWLFRNGVPAGDSDLLVSAVADAQWQDGRVDVFAHGERGYMKALRDVLFVRRGLERSQVSLSGYWAKGRVEDDFQAEKKLPVGQI
;
A
#
# COMPACT_ATOMS: atom_id res chain seq x y z
N ALA A 1 -0.64 -0.93 -3.22
CA ALA A 1 -1.40 -1.27 -2.01
C ALA A 1 -1.33 -0.11 -1.04
N GLY A 2 -2.37 0.21 -0.29
CA GLY A 2 -2.30 1.29 0.71
C GLY A 2 -3.61 1.53 1.43
N ASP A 3 -3.55 2.39 2.45
CA ASP A 3 -4.72 2.92 3.15
C ASP A 3 -5.21 4.23 2.50
N GLU A 4 -6.25 4.82 3.08
CA GLU A 4 -6.86 6.07 2.60
C GLU A 4 -5.87 7.22 2.40
N ALA A 5 -4.81 7.30 3.22
CA ALA A 5 -3.79 8.33 3.12
C ALA A 5 -2.92 8.19 1.85
N ALA A 6 -2.83 6.97 1.30
CA ALA A 6 -2.09 6.68 0.08
C ALA A 6 -2.96 6.67 -1.19
N LEU A 7 -4.30 6.74 -1.07
CA LEU A 7 -5.22 6.66 -2.20
C LEU A 7 -4.88 7.62 -3.35
N PRO A 8 -4.60 8.92 -3.12
CA PRO A 8 -4.31 9.85 -4.22
C PRO A 8 -3.05 9.44 -5.01
N ALA A 9 -2.02 8.97 -4.30
CA ALA A 9 -0.76 8.55 -4.94
C ALA A 9 -0.92 7.23 -5.70
N ILE A 10 -1.70 6.30 -5.17
CA ILE A 10 -1.99 5.02 -5.85
C ILE A 10 -2.88 5.25 -7.07
N ALA A 11 -3.91 6.08 -6.96
CA ALA A 11 -4.79 6.43 -8.09
C ALA A 11 -3.97 7.04 -9.24
N ALA A 12 -3.17 8.07 -8.95
CA ALA A 12 -2.30 8.69 -9.97
C ALA A 12 -1.31 7.68 -10.59
N SER A 13 -0.77 6.76 -9.78
CA SER A 13 0.11 5.71 -10.29
C SER A 13 -0.63 4.78 -11.25
N LEU A 14 -1.82 4.30 -10.87
CA LEU A 14 -2.65 3.40 -11.68
C LEU A 14 -3.09 4.06 -13.00
N GLU A 15 -3.48 5.34 -12.96
CA GLU A 15 -3.91 6.11 -14.11
C GLU A 15 -2.79 6.39 -15.12
N SER A 16 -1.54 6.39 -14.64
CA SER A 16 -0.34 6.57 -15.47
C SER A 16 0.16 5.27 -16.13
N LEU A 17 -0.37 4.12 -15.74
CA LEU A 17 0.10 2.83 -16.25
C LEU A 17 -0.25 2.64 -17.74
N PRO A 18 0.60 1.92 -18.50
CA PRO A 18 0.25 1.48 -19.84
C PRO A 18 -1.04 0.63 -19.84
N PRO A 19 -1.86 0.68 -20.91
CA PRO A 19 -3.12 -0.06 -20.99
C PRO A 19 -2.96 -1.59 -20.88
N GLU A 20 -1.79 -2.11 -21.25
CA GLU A 20 -1.42 -3.53 -21.17
C GLU A 20 -0.95 -3.98 -19.77
N ALA A 21 -0.84 -3.05 -18.80
CA ALA A 21 -0.37 -3.36 -17.47
C ALA A 21 -1.29 -4.39 -16.78
N ARG A 22 -0.67 -5.31 -16.03
CA ARG A 22 -1.35 -6.38 -15.29
C ARG A 22 -0.88 -6.38 -13.85
N GLY A 23 -1.80 -6.68 -12.93
CA GLY A 23 -1.46 -6.63 -11.50
C GLY A 23 -2.67 -6.51 -10.60
N LEU A 24 -2.38 -6.18 -9.34
CA LEU A 24 -3.34 -6.12 -8.25
C LEU A 24 -3.18 -4.79 -7.50
N ALA A 25 -4.30 -4.18 -7.12
CA ALA A 25 -4.33 -3.00 -6.28
C ALA A 25 -5.23 -3.27 -5.07
N PHE A 26 -4.66 -3.23 -3.87
CA PHE A 26 -5.39 -3.38 -2.60
C PHE A 26 -5.49 -2.03 -1.91
N LEU A 27 -6.70 -1.57 -1.65
CA LEU A 27 -7.00 -0.24 -1.12
C LEU A 27 -7.85 -0.38 0.14
N GLU A 28 -7.26 -0.09 1.30
CA GLU A 28 -7.97 -0.14 2.59
C GLU A 28 -8.63 1.20 2.89
N VAL A 29 -9.93 1.17 3.17
CA VAL A 29 -10.74 2.32 3.59
C VAL A 29 -11.69 1.91 4.72
N ASP A 30 -12.30 2.88 5.39
CA ASP A 30 -13.26 2.54 6.46
C ASP A 30 -14.49 1.85 5.90
N SER A 31 -15.11 2.47 4.88
CA SER A 31 -16.40 2.05 4.36
C SER A 31 -16.55 2.23 2.85
N GLY A 32 -17.66 1.75 2.31
CA GLY A 32 -18.01 1.98 0.90
C GLY A 32 -18.22 3.46 0.53
N ALA A 33 -18.43 4.34 1.52
CA ALA A 33 -18.56 5.79 1.28
C ALA A 33 -17.24 6.43 0.85
N ASP A 34 -16.12 5.77 1.14
CA ASP A 34 -14.77 6.26 0.88
C ASP A 34 -14.19 5.72 -0.45
N ILE A 35 -15.00 4.95 -1.20
CA ILE A 35 -14.62 4.48 -2.52
C ILE A 35 -14.52 5.67 -3.47
N GLN A 36 -13.40 5.73 -4.17
CA GLN A 36 -13.14 6.74 -5.19
C GLN A 36 -13.13 6.10 -6.58
N PRO A 37 -13.62 6.79 -7.62
CA PRO A 37 -13.42 6.33 -8.99
C PRO A 37 -11.92 6.34 -9.31
N ILE A 38 -11.40 5.23 -9.82
CA ILE A 38 -9.99 5.09 -10.24
C ILE A 38 -9.98 4.54 -11.66
N ALA A 39 -9.35 5.25 -12.60
CA ALA A 39 -9.17 4.77 -13.96
C ALA A 39 -7.93 3.86 -14.04
N ALA A 40 -8.09 2.59 -13.66
CA ALA A 40 -7.04 1.58 -13.78
C ALA A 40 -7.11 0.84 -15.13
N PRO A 41 -5.97 0.37 -15.68
CA PRO A 41 -5.96 -0.52 -16.84
C PRO A 41 -6.79 -1.79 -16.61
N GLN A 42 -7.37 -2.35 -17.67
CA GLN A 42 -8.25 -3.52 -17.59
C GLN A 42 -7.56 -4.76 -16.98
N GLY A 43 -6.24 -4.87 -17.12
CA GLY A 43 -5.45 -5.94 -16.53
C GLY A 43 -5.15 -5.78 -15.03
N ILE A 44 -5.54 -4.66 -14.41
CA ILE A 44 -5.38 -4.42 -12.98
C ILE A 44 -6.68 -4.75 -12.25
N GLN A 45 -6.62 -5.67 -11.29
CA GLN A 45 -7.72 -5.92 -10.37
C GLN A 45 -7.62 -4.98 -9.17
N VAL A 46 -8.56 -4.03 -9.06
CA VAL A 46 -8.68 -3.14 -7.89
C VAL A 46 -9.61 -3.79 -6.86
N SER A 47 -9.10 -4.00 -5.65
CA SER A 47 -9.81 -4.60 -4.53
C SER A 47 -9.88 -3.60 -3.37
N TRP A 48 -11.10 -3.23 -2.99
CA TRP A 48 -11.39 -2.37 -1.85
C TRP A 48 -11.56 -3.22 -0.59
N LEU A 49 -10.84 -2.88 0.47
CA LEU A 49 -10.85 -3.56 1.75
C LEU A 49 -11.50 -2.63 2.77
N PHE A 50 -12.62 -3.06 3.35
CA PHE A 50 -13.40 -2.23 4.28
C PHE A 50 -13.09 -2.62 5.72
N ARG A 51 -12.60 -1.66 6.50
CA ARG A 51 -12.34 -1.88 7.93
C ARG A 51 -13.62 -1.98 8.76
N ASN A 52 -14.73 -1.44 8.27
CA ASN A 52 -16.04 -1.51 8.93
C ASN A 52 -16.00 -1.03 10.40
N GLY A 53 -15.34 0.11 10.65
CA GLY A 53 -15.23 0.70 11.98
C GLY A 53 -14.02 0.24 12.80
N VAL A 54 -13.20 -0.69 12.29
CA VAL A 54 -11.87 -0.93 12.87
C VAL A 54 -10.98 0.29 12.57
N PRO A 55 -10.32 0.89 13.58
CA PRO A 55 -9.43 2.02 13.33
C PRO A 55 -8.29 1.67 12.38
N ALA A 56 -7.92 2.61 11.51
CA ALA A 56 -6.72 2.46 10.70
C ALA A 56 -5.48 2.28 11.60
N GLY A 57 -4.56 1.41 11.20
CA GLY A 57 -3.43 0.98 12.01
C GLY A 57 -3.72 -0.22 12.93
N ASP A 58 -4.98 -0.58 13.16
CA ASP A 58 -5.38 -1.78 13.94
C ASP A 58 -5.89 -2.95 13.10
N SER A 59 -6.16 -2.70 11.82
CA SER A 59 -6.58 -3.72 10.85
C SER A 59 -5.37 -4.49 10.33
N ASP A 60 -5.57 -5.77 10.02
CA ASP A 60 -4.62 -6.60 9.28
C ASP A 60 -5.01 -6.81 7.81
N LEU A 61 -6.18 -6.28 7.39
CA LEU A 61 -6.79 -6.53 6.09
C LEU A 61 -5.83 -6.25 4.93
N LEU A 62 -5.17 -5.09 4.94
CA LEU A 62 -4.24 -4.72 3.87
C LEU A 62 -3.06 -5.68 3.75
N VAL A 63 -2.46 -6.06 4.89
CA VAL A 63 -1.29 -6.94 4.93
C VAL A 63 -1.69 -8.36 4.50
N SER A 64 -2.79 -8.88 5.04
CA SER A 64 -3.32 -10.20 4.72
C SER A 64 -3.71 -10.31 3.24
N ALA A 65 -4.38 -9.30 2.68
CA ALA A 65 -4.73 -9.28 1.26
C ALA A 65 -3.50 -9.35 0.34
N VAL A 66 -2.43 -8.63 0.67
CA VAL A 66 -1.18 -8.68 -0.12
C VAL A 66 -0.46 -10.02 0.04
N ALA A 67 -0.45 -10.59 1.24
CA ALA A 67 0.20 -11.85 1.55
C ALA A 67 -0.47 -13.03 0.83
N ASP A 68 -1.81 -13.09 0.89
CA ASP A 68 -2.63 -14.21 0.42
C ASP A 68 -2.96 -14.12 -1.07
N ALA A 69 -2.70 -12.96 -1.70
CA ALA A 69 -2.87 -12.79 -3.13
C ALA A 69 -2.09 -13.84 -3.94
N GLN A 70 -2.67 -14.21 -5.09
CA GLN A 70 -1.95 -14.94 -6.13
C GLN A 70 -1.18 -13.95 -6.99
N TRP A 71 0.15 -14.01 -6.90
CA TRP A 71 1.04 -13.14 -7.65
C TRP A 71 1.28 -13.74 -9.03
N GLN A 72 1.33 -12.89 -10.05
CA GLN A 72 1.68 -13.33 -11.40
C GLN A 72 3.15 -13.73 -11.44
N ASP A 73 3.46 -14.76 -12.24
CA ASP A 73 4.84 -15.13 -12.51
C ASP A 73 5.61 -14.01 -13.23
N GLY A 74 6.92 -13.97 -13.03
CA GLY A 74 7.81 -13.01 -13.67
C GLY A 74 8.17 -11.81 -12.76
N ARG A 75 8.52 -10.69 -13.40
CA ARG A 75 8.99 -9.50 -12.69
C ARG A 75 7.80 -8.69 -12.18
N VAL A 76 7.74 -8.46 -10.87
CA VAL A 76 6.72 -7.63 -10.22
C VAL A 76 7.38 -6.42 -9.58
N ASP A 77 6.83 -5.23 -9.81
CA ASP A 77 7.14 -4.02 -9.05
C ASP A 77 5.99 -3.73 -8.08
N VAL A 78 6.32 -3.18 -6.90
CA VAL A 78 5.39 -2.93 -5.80
C VAL A 78 5.45 -1.47 -5.40
N PHE A 79 4.27 -0.85 -5.41
CA PHE A 79 4.05 0.46 -4.80
C PHE A 79 3.12 0.28 -3.60
N ALA A 80 3.63 0.49 -2.39
CA ALA A 80 2.91 0.25 -1.15
C ALA A 80 3.17 1.34 -0.11
N HIS A 81 2.21 2.24 0.12
CA HIS A 81 2.35 3.33 1.09
C HIS A 81 1.14 3.36 2.04
N GLY A 82 1.32 3.88 3.25
CA GLY A 82 0.24 4.01 4.25
C GLY A 82 0.77 4.04 5.67
N GLU A 83 0.03 3.47 6.61
CA GLU A 83 0.42 3.38 8.02
C GLU A 83 1.75 2.61 8.21
N ARG A 84 2.63 3.11 9.07
CA ARG A 84 4.00 2.60 9.27
C ARG A 84 4.06 1.14 9.74
N GLY A 85 3.21 0.73 10.67
CA GLY A 85 3.05 -0.65 11.12
C GLY A 85 2.68 -1.59 9.96
N TYR A 86 1.75 -1.20 9.11
CA TYR A 86 1.40 -1.96 7.89
C TYR A 86 2.60 -2.11 6.98
N MET A 87 3.32 -1.02 6.70
CA MET A 87 4.50 -1.05 5.84
C MET A 87 5.60 -1.96 6.43
N LYS A 88 5.79 -1.90 7.75
CA LYS A 88 6.73 -2.79 8.44
C LYS A 88 6.35 -4.26 8.26
N ALA A 89 5.07 -4.60 8.41
CA ALA A 89 4.60 -5.97 8.21
C ALA A 89 4.74 -6.44 6.75
N LEU A 90 4.47 -5.54 5.78
CA LEU A 90 4.67 -5.84 4.36
C LEU A 90 6.13 -6.11 3.99
N ARG A 91 7.13 -5.60 4.73
CA ARG A 91 8.54 -5.94 4.45
C ARG A 91 8.81 -7.45 4.50
N ASP A 92 8.22 -8.16 5.47
CA ASP A 92 8.36 -9.62 5.57
C ASP A 92 7.77 -10.31 4.34
N VAL A 93 6.56 -9.92 3.95
CA VAL A 93 5.88 -10.47 2.77
C VAL A 93 6.70 -10.23 1.51
N LEU A 94 7.10 -8.99 1.26
CA LEU A 94 7.71 -8.57 0.00
C LEU A 94 9.15 -9.07 -0.15
N PHE A 95 9.97 -8.98 0.90
CA PHE A 95 11.40 -9.27 0.81
C PHE A 95 11.74 -10.70 1.25
N VAL A 96 11.04 -11.25 2.25
CA VAL A 96 11.36 -12.59 2.78
C VAL A 96 10.54 -13.65 2.06
N ARG A 97 9.22 -13.51 2.01
CA ARG A 97 8.34 -14.53 1.40
C ARG A 97 8.37 -14.49 -0.13
N ARG A 98 8.43 -13.30 -0.72
CA ARG A 98 8.41 -13.11 -2.18
C ARG A 98 9.79 -12.86 -2.79
N GLY A 99 10.82 -12.57 -1.98
CA GLY A 99 12.19 -12.44 -2.46
C GLY A 99 12.45 -11.27 -3.40
N LEU A 100 11.64 -10.20 -3.34
CA LEU A 100 11.80 -9.05 -4.22
C LEU A 100 13.10 -8.28 -3.93
N GLU A 101 13.67 -7.66 -4.96
CA GLU A 101 14.79 -6.74 -4.78
C GLU A 101 14.32 -5.36 -4.30
N ARG A 102 15.20 -4.60 -3.64
CA ARG A 102 14.88 -3.23 -3.18
C ARG A 102 14.46 -2.30 -4.32
N SER A 103 15.01 -2.50 -5.51
CA SER A 103 14.69 -1.71 -6.71
C SER A 103 13.28 -1.96 -7.23
N GLN A 104 12.66 -3.09 -6.85
CA GLN A 104 11.29 -3.43 -7.24
C GLN A 104 10.24 -2.88 -6.29
N VAL A 105 10.64 -2.28 -5.15
CA VAL A 105 9.71 -1.95 -4.07
C VAL A 105 9.82 -0.48 -3.65
N SER A 106 8.74 0.27 -3.88
CA SER A 106 8.48 1.56 -3.25
C SER A 106 7.59 1.35 -2.03
N LEU A 107 8.19 1.41 -0.84
CA LEU A 107 7.51 1.16 0.45
C LEU A 107 7.75 2.33 1.40
N SER A 108 6.67 3.00 1.85
CA SER A 108 6.79 4.24 2.64
C SER A 108 5.67 4.39 3.66
N GLY A 109 6.06 4.59 4.93
CA GLY A 109 5.13 4.99 5.98
C GLY A 109 4.77 6.46 5.79
N TYR A 110 3.49 6.77 5.58
CA TYR A 110 2.97 8.14 5.46
C TYR A 110 2.62 8.74 6.81
N TRP A 111 2.13 7.91 7.71
CA TRP A 111 1.76 8.25 9.07
C TRP A 111 1.99 7.04 9.99
N ALA A 112 1.87 7.24 11.29
CA ALA A 112 2.03 6.17 12.28
C ALA A 112 0.98 6.32 13.38
N LYS A 113 0.25 5.24 13.67
CA LYS A 113 -0.76 5.26 14.74
C LYS A 113 -0.11 5.61 16.09
N GLY A 114 -0.75 6.51 16.84
CA GLY A 114 -0.29 6.93 18.17
C GLY A 114 0.87 7.93 18.17
N ARG A 115 1.21 8.51 17.01
CA ARG A 115 2.16 9.64 16.89
C ARG A 115 1.46 10.86 16.29
N VAL A 116 1.82 12.05 16.78
CA VAL A 116 1.33 13.31 16.21
C VAL A 116 2.04 13.55 14.87
N GLU A 117 1.27 13.94 13.86
CA GLU A 117 1.68 14.00 12.44
C GLU A 117 2.92 14.88 12.15
N ASP A 118 3.13 15.93 12.95
CA ASP A 118 4.23 16.91 12.80
C ASP A 118 5.62 16.33 13.10
N ASP A 119 5.73 15.44 14.10
CA ASP A 119 6.99 14.80 14.49
C ASP A 119 7.46 13.78 13.41
N PHE A 120 6.50 13.13 12.74
CA PHE A 120 6.78 12.03 11.82
C PHE A 120 7.34 12.49 10.46
N GLN A 121 6.87 13.63 9.93
CA GLN A 121 7.44 14.25 8.73
C GLN A 121 8.84 14.83 9.00
N ALA A 122 9.11 15.29 10.22
CA ALA A 122 10.44 15.73 10.66
C ALA A 122 11.41 14.53 10.80
N GLU A 123 10.96 13.39 11.30
CA GLU A 123 11.76 12.17 11.45
C GLU A 123 12.23 11.58 10.10
N LYS A 124 11.48 11.75 9.00
CA LYS A 124 11.90 11.33 7.64
C LYS A 124 13.20 11.99 7.16
N LYS A 125 13.60 13.13 7.75
CA LYS A 125 14.85 13.83 7.43
C LYS A 125 16.02 13.41 8.33
N LEU A 126 15.78 12.58 9.34
CA LEU A 126 16.80 12.04 10.24
C LEU A 126 17.23 10.62 9.81
N PRO A 127 18.47 10.19 10.09
CA PRO A 127 18.95 8.85 9.73
C PRO A 127 18.16 7.69 10.37
N VAL A 128 17.30 7.96 11.36
CA VAL A 128 16.37 7.00 11.98
C VAL A 128 15.06 6.81 11.18
N GLY A 129 14.73 7.75 10.29
CA GLY A 129 13.53 7.75 9.45
C GLY A 129 13.77 7.30 8.00
N GLN A 130 14.99 6.94 7.63
CA GLN A 130 15.26 6.28 6.36
C GLN A 130 14.78 4.83 6.44
N ILE A 131 13.70 4.54 5.71
CA ILE A 131 13.14 3.20 5.50
C ILE A 131 13.91 2.49 4.37
#